data_AF-A0AAW5WDN8-F1
#
_entry.id   AF-A0AAW5WDN8-F1
#
_cell.length_a   1.000
_cell.length_b   1.000
_cell.length_c   1.000
_cell.angle_alpha   90.00
_cell.angle_beta   90.00
_cell.angle_gamma   90.00
#
_symmetry.space_group_name_H-M   'P 1'
#
loop_
_entity.id
_entity.type
_entity.pdbx_description
1 polymer ?
#
loop_
_entity_poly.entity_id
_entity_poly.type
_entity_poly.pdbx_seq_one_letter_code
_entity_poly.pdbx_strand_id
1 'polypeptide(L)'
;MKETRNTREIIESEYPEFPETILHAELCRACARVDGRSIKQSLKAFALARIEKVESKPLKGALEQMASSMFPETEIARIRACVGRMESALVKTFGVKRA
;
A
#
# COMPACT_ATOMS: atom_id res chain seq x y z
N MET A 1 23.63 13.80 -11.64
CA MET A 1 22.48 14.14 -12.50
C MET A 1 21.36 14.64 -11.61
N LYS A 2 20.61 15.66 -12.03
CA LYS A 2 19.44 16.15 -11.30
C LYS A 2 18.31 15.14 -11.55
N GLU A 3 17.76 14.52 -10.52
CA GLU A 3 16.62 13.61 -10.66
C GLU A 3 15.46 14.36 -11.31
N THR A 4 14.92 13.80 -12.39
CA THR A 4 13.87 14.43 -13.21
C THR A 4 12.49 13.93 -12.84
N ARG A 5 12.41 12.71 -12.29
CA ARG A 5 11.20 12.11 -11.76
C ARG A 5 10.76 12.82 -10.49
N ASN A 6 9.45 12.98 -10.30
CA ASN A 6 8.88 13.41 -9.03
C ASN A 6 8.84 12.25 -8.02
N THR A 7 8.49 12.54 -6.76
CA THR A 7 8.46 11.51 -5.70
C THR A 7 7.56 10.32 -6.01
N ARG A 8 6.42 10.55 -6.68
CA ARG A 8 5.47 9.50 -7.03
C ARG A 8 6.04 8.59 -8.11
N GLU A 9 6.61 9.14 -9.18
CA GLU A 9 7.24 8.37 -10.25
C GLU A 9 8.41 7.51 -9.73
N ILE A 10 9.18 8.04 -8.78
CA ILE A 10 10.23 7.26 -8.11
C ILE A 10 9.62 6.11 -7.29
N ILE A 11 8.58 6.36 -6.51
CA ILE A 11 7.96 5.30 -5.68
C ILE A 11 7.30 4.23 -6.56
N GLU A 12 6.62 4.62 -7.65
CA GLU A 12 6.02 3.68 -8.59
C GLU A 12 7.09 2.82 -9.30
N SER A 13 8.28 3.37 -9.57
CA SER A 13 9.40 2.65 -10.20
C SER A 13 10.18 1.77 -9.23
N GLU A 14 10.58 2.31 -8.08
CA GLU A 14 11.52 1.67 -7.15
C GLU A 14 10.81 0.84 -6.07
N TYR A 15 9.55 1.15 -5.77
CA TYR A 15 8.76 0.50 -4.73
C TYR A 15 7.32 0.18 -5.19
N PRO A 16 7.13 -0.46 -6.36
CA PRO A 16 5.82 -0.65 -6.99
C PRO A 16 4.83 -1.43 -6.11
N GLU A 17 5.34 -2.29 -5.22
CA GLU A 17 4.52 -3.14 -4.38
C GLU A 17 3.56 -2.35 -3.47
N PHE A 18 3.96 -1.15 -3.04
CA PHE A 18 3.14 -0.30 -2.16
C PHE A 18 1.90 0.27 -2.88
N PRO A 19 2.04 1.08 -3.95
CA PRO A 19 0.89 1.59 -4.69
C PRO A 19 0.03 0.46 -5.27
N GLU A 20 0.64 -0.63 -5.75
CA GLU A 20 -0.10 -1.79 -6.27
C GLU A 20 -0.94 -2.47 -5.16
N THR A 21 -0.37 -2.68 -3.97
CA THR A 21 -1.10 -3.28 -2.85
C THR A 21 -2.26 -2.39 -2.39
N ILE A 22 -2.05 -1.07 -2.36
CA ILE A 22 -3.12 -0.12 -2.04
C ILE A 22 -4.25 -0.23 -3.07
N LEU A 23 -3.92 -0.24 -4.37
CA LEU A 23 -4.90 -0.34 -5.45
C LEU A 23 -5.71 -1.64 -5.34
N HIS A 24 -5.05 -2.78 -5.17
CA HIS A 24 -5.73 -4.08 -5.08
C HIS A 24 -6.59 -4.20 -3.81
N ALA A 25 -6.13 -3.66 -2.67
CA ALA A 25 -6.93 -3.65 -1.44
C ALA A 25 -8.20 -2.82 -1.61
N GLU A 26 -8.11 -1.65 -2.25
CA GLU A 26 -9.26 -0.79 -2.54
C GLU A 26 -10.24 -1.45 -3.51
N LEU A 27 -9.73 -2.10 -4.56
CA LEU A 27 -10.56 -2.86 -5.49
C LEU A 27 -11.28 -4.01 -4.78
N CYS A 28 -10.58 -4.77 -3.94
CA CYS A 28 -11.17 -5.84 -3.12
C CYS A 28 -12.31 -5.29 -2.23
N ARG A 29 -12.07 -4.16 -1.57
CA ARG A 29 -13.07 -3.48 -0.73
C ARG A 29 -14.29 -3.03 -1.55
N ALA A 30 -14.07 -2.42 -2.71
CA ALA A 30 -15.13 -1.95 -3.58
C ALA A 30 -15.99 -3.11 -4.11
N CYS A 31 -15.36 -4.19 -4.61
CA CYS A 31 -16.08 -5.38 -5.07
C CYS A 31 -16.86 -6.04 -3.94
N ALA A 32 -16.26 -6.22 -2.76
CA ALA A 32 -16.97 -6.80 -1.62
C ALA A 32 -18.23 -5.99 -1.25
N ARG A 33 -18.15 -4.65 -1.32
CA ARG A 33 -19.30 -3.77 -1.09
C ARG A 33 -20.39 -3.94 -2.14
N VAL A 34 -20.03 -3.96 -3.42
CA VAL A 34 -20.99 -4.11 -4.54
C VAL A 34 -21.67 -5.48 -4.50
N ASP A 35 -20.91 -6.53 -4.16
CA ASP A 35 -21.41 -7.91 -4.11
C ASP A 35 -22.18 -8.23 -2.81
N GLY A 36 -22.28 -7.30 -1.86
CA GLY A 36 -22.87 -7.56 -0.54
C GLY A 36 -22.08 -8.54 0.34
N ARG A 37 -20.79 -8.76 0.03
CA ARG A 37 -19.88 -9.61 0.81
C ARG A 37 -19.30 -8.86 2.00
N SER A 38 -18.84 -9.60 3.01
CA SER A 38 -18.13 -8.99 4.15
C SER A 38 -16.81 -8.36 3.68
N ILE A 39 -16.71 -7.04 3.77
CA ILE A 39 -15.47 -6.30 3.47
C ILE A 39 -14.33 -6.80 4.36
N LYS A 40 -14.59 -6.97 5.66
CA LYS A 40 -13.62 -7.48 6.64
C LYS A 40 -13.04 -8.83 6.20
N GLN A 41 -13.88 -9.82 5.90
CA GLN A 41 -13.39 -11.14 5.50
C GLN A 41 -12.68 -11.09 4.14
N SER A 42 -13.18 -10.27 3.21
CA SER A 42 -12.57 -10.09 1.90
C SER A 42 -11.18 -9.47 1.98
N LEU A 43 -10.98 -8.47 2.83
CA LEU A 43 -9.67 -7.84 3.05
C LEU A 43 -8.70 -8.77 3.78
N LYS A 44 -9.18 -9.58 4.73
CA LYS A 44 -8.33 -10.60 5.37
C LYS A 44 -7.84 -11.64 4.38
N ALA A 45 -8.75 -12.16 3.53
CA ALA A 45 -8.39 -13.11 2.49
C ALA A 45 -7.43 -12.50 1.45
N PHE A 46 -7.69 -11.24 1.04
CA PHE A 46 -6.78 -10.48 0.19
C PHE A 46 -5.39 -10.37 0.82
N ALA A 47 -5.30 -10.00 2.10
CA ALA A 47 -4.04 -9.82 2.79
C ALA A 47 -3.22 -11.12 2.80
N LEU A 48 -3.84 -12.25 3.17
CA LEU A 48 -3.20 -13.57 3.13
C LEU A 48 -2.67 -13.92 1.74
N ALA A 49 -3.47 -13.69 0.69
CA ALA A 49 -3.04 -13.95 -0.69
C ALA A 49 -1.94 -13.00 -1.18
N ARG A 50 -1.87 -11.78 -0.62
CA ARG A 50 -0.90 -10.76 -1.01
C ARG A 50 0.44 -10.92 -0.30
N ILE A 51 0.48 -11.41 0.93
CA ILE A 51 1.72 -11.67 1.71
C ILE A 51 2.68 -12.56 0.90
N GLU A 52 2.15 -13.60 0.26
CA GLU A 52 2.92 -14.56 -0.55
C GLU A 52 3.54 -13.93 -1.81
N LYS A 53 3.09 -12.74 -2.22
CA LYS A 53 3.49 -12.09 -3.47
C LYS A 53 4.36 -10.86 -3.27
N VAL A 54 4.49 -10.37 -2.04
CA VAL A 54 5.31 -9.20 -1.76
C VAL A 54 6.68 -9.60 -1.23
N GLU A 55 7.70 -8.79 -1.48
CA GLU A 55 9.06 -8.97 -0.96
C GLU A 55 9.36 -8.01 0.19
N SER A 56 8.83 -6.78 0.11
CA SER A 56 9.00 -5.73 1.13
C SER A 56 8.58 -6.19 2.52
N LYS A 57 9.54 -6.32 3.45
CA LYS A 57 9.29 -6.69 4.85
C LYS A 57 8.30 -5.75 5.57
N PRO A 58 8.41 -4.40 5.44
CA PRO A 58 7.43 -3.50 6.03
C PRO A 58 6.01 -3.72 5.49
N LEU A 59 5.90 -4.03 4.20
CA LEU A 59 4.61 -4.29 3.57
C LEU A 59 4.02 -5.63 4.01
N LYS A 60 4.84 -6.68 4.13
CA LYS A 60 4.44 -7.96 4.74
C LYS A 60 3.86 -7.76 6.13
N GLY A 61 4.57 -7.03 7.00
CA GLY A 61 4.08 -6.74 8.35
C GLY A 61 2.74 -6.00 8.37
N ALA A 62 2.50 -5.06 7.46
CA ALA A 62 1.20 -4.40 7.34
C ALA A 62 0.09 -5.36 6.89
N LEU A 63 0.39 -6.28 5.98
CA LEU A 63 -0.57 -7.28 5.50
C LEU A 63 -0.87 -8.36 6.56
N GLU A 64 0.12 -8.79 7.34
CA GLU A 64 -0.09 -9.70 8.48
C GLU A 64 -1.01 -9.09 9.53
N GLN A 65 -0.85 -7.79 9.81
CA GLN A 65 -1.77 -7.04 10.66
C GLN A 65 -3.16 -6.94 10.04
N MET A 66 -3.27 -6.70 8.73
CA MET A 66 -4.55 -6.68 8.03
C MET A 66 -5.27 -8.02 8.13
N ALA A 67 -4.57 -9.14 7.96
CA ALA A 67 -5.14 -10.48 8.03
C ALA A 67 -5.70 -10.82 9.42
N SER A 68 -5.06 -10.34 10.49
CA SER A 68 -5.44 -10.65 11.87
C SER A 68 -6.42 -9.63 12.48
N SER A 69 -6.41 -8.36 12.04
CA SER A 69 -7.15 -7.24 12.62
C SER A 69 -8.67 -7.42 12.69
N MET A 70 -9.30 -6.77 13.68
CA MET A 70 -10.77 -6.61 13.72
C MET A 70 -11.28 -5.58 12.70
N PHE A 71 -10.42 -4.65 12.29
CA PHE A 71 -10.70 -3.53 11.37
C PHE A 71 -9.61 -3.49 10.27
N PRO A 72 -9.59 -4.46 9.34
CA PRO A 72 -8.54 -4.57 8.33
C PRO A 72 -8.40 -3.34 7.40
N GLU A 73 -9.47 -2.57 7.25
CA GLU A 73 -9.50 -1.33 6.45
C GLU A 73 -8.48 -0.29 6.93
N THR A 74 -8.14 -0.29 8.23
CA THR A 74 -7.17 0.67 8.80
C THR A 74 -5.77 0.48 8.21
N GLU A 75 -5.42 -0.74 7.83
CA GLU A 75 -4.09 -1.03 7.28
C GLU A 75 -3.94 -0.45 5.86
N ILE A 76 -5.02 -0.24 5.10
CA ILE A 76 -4.94 0.49 3.83
C ILE A 76 -4.46 1.93 4.07
N ALA A 77 -5.04 2.62 5.07
CA ALA A 77 -4.63 3.96 5.44
C ALA A 77 -3.18 3.98 5.97
N ARG A 78 -2.77 2.95 6.71
CA ARG A 78 -1.40 2.81 7.22
C ARG A 78 -0.37 2.64 6.09
N ILE A 79 -0.68 1.83 5.08
CA ILE A 79 0.19 1.64 3.91
C ILE A 79 0.28 2.96 3.11
N ARG A 80 -0.83 3.69 2.92
CA ARG A 80 -0.80 5.04 2.31
C ARG A 80 0.07 6.01 3.10
N ALA A 81 -0.04 6.01 4.43
CA ALA A 81 0.81 6.86 5.28
C ALA A 81 2.29 6.49 5.16
N CYS A 82 2.62 5.22 4.92
CA CYS A 82 3.98 4.80 4.62
C CYS A 82 4.49 5.41 3.32
N VAL A 83 3.69 5.37 2.25
CA VAL A 83 4.01 6.03 0.97
C VAL A 83 4.24 7.53 1.18
N GLY A 84 3.36 8.22 1.92
CA GLY A 84 3.55 9.65 2.22
C GLY A 84 4.82 9.97 3.01
N ARG A 85 5.27 9.05 3.88
CA ARG A 85 6.58 9.16 4.55
C ARG A 85 7.74 8.93 3.59
N MET A 86 7.62 8.00 2.64
CA MET A 86 8.62 7.78 1.59
C MET A 86 8.77 9.02 0.70
N GLU A 87 7.67 9.63 0.27
CA GLU A 87 7.69 10.91 -0.46
C GLU A 87 8.43 11.99 0.34
N SER A 88 8.07 12.15 1.62
CA SER A 88 8.67 13.17 2.48
C SER A 88 10.18 12.94 2.66
N ALA A 89 10.61 11.68 2.75
CA ALA A 89 12.02 11.32 2.81
C ALA A 89 12.75 11.63 1.48
N LEU A 90 12.13 11.36 0.34
CA LEU A 90 12.70 11.68 -0.98
C LEU A 90 12.91 13.19 -1.17
N VAL A 91 11.92 14.00 -0.78
CA VAL A 91 12.04 15.48 -0.81
C VAL A 91 13.18 15.93 0.11
N LYS A 92 13.20 15.45 1.35
CA LYS A 92 14.16 15.90 2.37
C LYS A 92 15.60 15.51 2.03
N THR A 93 15.82 14.30 1.54
CA THR A 93 17.17 13.74 1.32
C THR A 93 17.74 14.12 -0.05
N PHE A 94 16.90 14.11 -1.09
CA PHE A 94 17.36 14.24 -2.47
C PHE A 94 16.86 15.51 -3.17
N GLY A 95 16.04 16.33 -2.50
CA GLY A 95 15.50 17.56 -3.09
C GLY A 95 14.56 17.29 -4.28
N VAL A 96 13.99 16.09 -4.35
CA VAL A 96 13.08 15.69 -5.43
C VAL A 96 11.78 16.48 -5.34
N LYS A 97 11.21 16.85 -6.48
CA LYS A 97 9.92 17.54 -6.56
C LYS A 97 8.81 16.64 -6.00
N ARG A 98 8.01 17.15 -5.06
CA ARG A 98 6.81 16.47 -4.58
C ARG A 98 5.77 16.38 -5.69
N ALA A 99 5.18 15.20 -5.85
CA ALA A 99 4.03 14.97 -6.74
C ALA A 99 2.79 15.74 -6.30
#